data_AF-F2F2L6-F1
#
_entry.id   AF-F2F2L6-F1
#
_cell.length_a   1.000
_cell.length_b   1.000
_cell.length_c   1.000
_cell.angle_alpha   90.00
_cell.angle_beta   90.00
_cell.angle_gamma   90.00
#
_symmetry.space_group_name_H-M   'P 1'
#
loop_
_entity.id
_entity.type
_entity.pdbx_description
1 polymer ?
#
loop_
_entity_poly.entity_id
_entity_poly.type
_entity_poly.pdbx_seq_one_letter_code
_entity_poly.pdbx_strand_id
1 'polypeptide(L)'
;MAKRVISAVLELKDQNFQSGMKRAGRNLSDFDRKSIQVGNTVENMSKKAVSGFKMIGKAAAGLAAGGIAMLSAGVAKTMWGMDDSFANLQAQTGATVAEFENLKQSAIDTFSRGYGESLDEVTAAISRVKQNMKGLDSGEISNVTANAMLLARTFDSDVNEVTRGLNNTMEAFGVSAEKAFDLFTAGGQRGLNFSNEMFDNVAEYSSLFGAMGYSAEEYFGIMERGAKSGVYNLIIWALMWRHIIETSLIAGKSHRDNQQPSLV
;
A
#
# COMPACT_ATOMS: atom_id res chain seq x y z
N MET A 1 9.88 39.23 -20.12
CA MET A 1 9.66 37.77 -20.27
C MET A 1 8.59 37.21 -19.32
N ALA A 2 8.59 37.58 -18.02
CA ALA A 2 7.61 37.10 -17.03
C ALA A 2 6.12 37.38 -17.34
N LYS A 3 5.78 38.51 -17.98
CA LYS A 3 4.38 38.82 -18.36
C LYS A 3 3.78 37.89 -19.43
N ARG A 4 4.61 37.28 -20.28
CA ARG A 4 4.14 36.36 -21.34
C ARG A 4 3.84 34.95 -20.81
N VAL A 5 4.53 34.52 -19.75
CA VAL A 5 4.30 33.22 -19.10
C VAL A 5 3.00 33.26 -18.27
N ILE A 6 2.70 34.40 -17.63
CA ILE A 6 1.45 34.60 -16.88
C ILE A 6 0.23 34.64 -17.82
N SER A 7 0.35 35.26 -19.00
CA SER A 7 -0.72 35.23 -20.01
C SER A 7 -0.94 33.82 -20.60
N ALA A 8 0.10 33.01 -20.78
CA ALA A 8 -0.06 31.63 -21.25
C ALA A 8 -0.79 30.73 -20.23
N VAL A 9 -0.64 31.00 -18.93
CA VAL A 9 -1.38 30.32 -17.84
C VAL A 9 -2.83 30.84 -17.74
N LEU A 10 -3.08 32.11 -18.09
CA LEU A 10 -4.41 32.74 -18.04
C LEU A 10 -5.24 32.59 -19.33
N GLU A 11 -4.61 32.25 -20.47
CA GLU A 11 -5.28 31.99 -21.75
C GLU A 11 -5.43 30.49 -22.06
N LEU A 12 -5.73 29.67 -21.05
CA LEU A 12 -6.26 28.30 -21.26
C LEU A 12 -7.74 28.35 -21.68
N LYS A 13 -8.01 29.07 -22.78
CA LYS A 13 -9.30 29.10 -23.48
C LYS A 13 -9.33 28.12 -24.67
N ASP A 14 -8.52 27.07 -24.60
CA ASP A 14 -8.56 25.99 -25.57
C ASP A 14 -9.89 25.23 -25.43
N GLN A 15 -10.65 25.16 -26.53
CA GLN A 15 -11.88 24.38 -26.58
C GLN A 15 -11.63 22.90 -26.29
N ASN A 16 -10.42 22.38 -26.58
CA ASN A 16 -10.01 21.02 -26.25
C ASN A 16 -9.80 20.84 -24.74
N PHE A 17 -9.25 21.85 -24.05
CA PHE A 17 -9.11 21.83 -22.60
C PHE A 17 -10.46 21.95 -21.89
N GLN A 18 -11.32 22.89 -22.30
CA GLN A 18 -12.65 23.02 -21.71
C GLN A 18 -13.54 21.80 -21.99
N SER A 19 -13.48 21.24 -23.19
CA SER A 19 -14.22 20.01 -23.50
C SER A 19 -13.65 18.79 -22.79
N GLY A 20 -12.33 18.72 -22.60
CA GLY A 20 -11.64 17.77 -21.75
C GLY A 20 -12.09 17.88 -20.28
N MET A 21 -12.10 19.09 -19.71
CA MET A 21 -12.60 19.33 -18.35
C MET A 21 -14.09 19.06 -18.21
N LYS A 22 -14.92 19.37 -19.22
CA LYS A 22 -16.34 19.03 -19.20
C LYS A 22 -16.60 17.54 -19.35
N ARG A 23 -15.75 16.80 -20.07
CA ARG A 23 -15.79 15.33 -20.12
C ARG A 23 -15.33 14.73 -18.79
N ALA A 24 -14.22 15.23 -18.24
CA ALA A 24 -13.73 14.85 -16.92
C ALA A 24 -14.77 15.14 -15.84
N GLY A 25 -15.39 16.32 -15.84
CA GLY A 25 -16.45 16.71 -14.92
C GLY A 25 -17.73 15.89 -15.05
N ARG A 26 -18.11 15.47 -16.27
CA ARG A 26 -19.23 14.54 -16.47
C ARG A 26 -18.90 13.14 -15.96
N ASN A 27 -17.73 12.61 -16.32
CA ASN A 27 -17.23 11.32 -15.82
C ASN A 27 -17.08 11.33 -14.30
N LEU A 28 -16.67 12.44 -13.70
CA LEU A 28 -16.60 12.67 -12.26
C LEU A 28 -17.99 12.77 -11.63
N SER A 29 -18.96 13.43 -12.27
CA SER A 29 -20.34 13.49 -11.75
C SER A 29 -21.07 12.14 -11.84
N ASP A 30 -20.72 11.34 -12.83
CA ASP A 30 -21.22 9.98 -13.02
C ASP A 30 -20.52 9.01 -12.07
N PHE A 31 -19.22 9.22 -11.82
CA PHE A 31 -18.48 8.57 -10.74
C PHE A 31 -19.07 8.93 -9.39
N ASP A 32 -19.33 10.21 -9.10
CA ASP A 32 -19.91 10.71 -7.85
C ASP A 32 -21.30 10.13 -7.61
N ARG A 33 -22.17 10.12 -8.63
CA ARG A 33 -23.48 9.44 -8.55
C ARG A 33 -23.37 7.93 -8.37
N LYS A 34 -22.40 7.27 -9.02
CA LYS A 34 -22.14 5.83 -8.84
C LYS A 34 -21.36 5.52 -7.55
N SER A 35 -20.68 6.49 -6.95
CA SER A 35 -19.92 6.37 -5.70
C SER A 35 -20.75 6.75 -4.48
N ILE A 36 -21.84 7.51 -4.62
CA ILE A 36 -22.88 7.59 -3.57
C ILE A 36 -23.53 6.20 -3.36
N GLN A 37 -23.35 5.25 -4.29
CA GLN A 37 -23.60 3.80 -4.12
C GLN A 37 -22.34 2.97 -3.75
N VAL A 38 -21.37 3.59 -3.06
CA VAL A 38 -20.10 2.96 -2.60
C VAL A 38 -20.33 1.69 -1.77
N GLY A 39 -21.48 1.56 -1.11
CA GLY A 39 -21.83 0.42 -0.25
C GLY A 39 -21.52 -0.93 -0.86
N ASN A 40 -21.99 -1.22 -2.09
CA ASN A 40 -21.82 -2.55 -2.68
C ASN A 40 -20.36 -2.87 -3.05
N THR A 41 -19.56 -1.89 -3.48
CA THR A 41 -18.14 -2.14 -3.84
C THR A 41 -17.32 -2.31 -2.58
N VAL A 42 -17.54 -1.46 -1.57
CA VAL A 42 -16.85 -1.54 -0.28
C VAL A 42 -17.22 -2.81 0.47
N GLU A 43 -18.51 -3.18 0.47
CA GLU A 43 -18.97 -4.43 1.06
C GLU A 43 -18.35 -5.64 0.34
N ASN A 44 -18.27 -5.62 -0.99
CA ASN A 44 -17.63 -6.69 -1.75
C ASN A 44 -16.09 -6.70 -1.65
N MET A 45 -15.46 -5.55 -1.37
CA MET A 45 -14.04 -5.46 -1.06
C MET A 45 -13.80 -6.05 0.32
N SER A 46 -14.58 -5.64 1.32
CA SER A 46 -14.51 -6.13 2.70
C SER A 46 -14.76 -7.64 2.79
N LYS A 47 -15.81 -8.16 2.14
CA LYS A 47 -16.13 -9.60 2.13
C LYS A 47 -15.04 -10.47 1.50
N LYS A 48 -14.39 -10.00 0.43
CA LYS A 48 -13.31 -10.75 -0.24
C LYS A 48 -11.95 -10.53 0.42
N ALA A 49 -11.74 -9.38 1.04
CA ALA A 49 -10.56 -9.09 1.83
C ALA A 49 -10.41 -10.19 2.91
N VAL A 50 -11.40 -10.40 3.78
CA VAL A 50 -11.35 -11.31 4.95
C VAL A 50 -10.98 -12.78 4.66
N SER A 51 -10.92 -13.20 3.39
CA SER A 51 -10.53 -14.57 3.00
C SER A 51 -9.56 -14.65 1.82
N GLY A 52 -9.26 -13.54 1.16
CA GLY A 52 -8.54 -13.51 -0.12
C GLY A 52 -7.08 -13.91 0.04
N PHE A 53 -6.37 -13.30 0.99
CA PHE A 53 -4.95 -13.59 1.19
C PHE A 53 -4.75 -15.02 1.72
N LYS A 54 -5.60 -15.48 2.63
CA LYS A 54 -5.58 -16.85 3.15
C LYS A 54 -5.73 -17.91 2.04
N MET A 55 -6.45 -17.61 0.96
CA MET A 55 -6.53 -18.51 -0.20
C MET A 55 -5.23 -18.56 -1.00
N ILE A 56 -4.56 -17.42 -1.21
CA ILE A 56 -3.22 -17.38 -1.84
C ILE A 56 -2.23 -18.18 -0.98
N GLY A 57 -2.24 -17.97 0.34
CA GLY A 57 -1.42 -18.72 1.30
C GLY A 57 -1.60 -20.24 1.21
N LYS A 58 -2.85 -20.72 1.08
CA LYS A 58 -3.13 -22.16 0.90
C LYS A 58 -2.62 -22.71 -0.42
N ALA A 59 -2.77 -21.95 -1.51
CA ALA A 59 -2.28 -22.38 -2.83
C ALA A 59 -0.74 -22.49 -2.83
N ALA A 60 -0.05 -21.52 -2.25
CA ALA A 60 1.40 -21.53 -2.13
C ALA A 60 1.93 -22.63 -1.20
N ALA A 61 1.25 -22.88 -0.07
CA ALA A 61 1.60 -23.98 0.83
C ALA A 61 1.52 -25.35 0.13
N GLY A 62 0.57 -25.53 -0.80
CA GLY A 62 0.48 -26.74 -1.62
C GLY A 62 1.65 -26.91 -2.61
N LEU A 63 2.22 -25.81 -3.11
CA LEU A 63 3.40 -25.80 -3.99
C LEU A 63 4.70 -26.01 -3.19
N ALA A 64 4.82 -25.39 -2.02
CA ALA A 64 5.97 -25.53 -1.13
C ALA A 64 6.07 -26.92 -0.47
N ALA A 65 4.94 -27.61 -0.25
CA ALA A 65 4.96 -29.00 0.21
C ALA A 65 5.67 -29.98 -0.75
N GLY A 66 5.90 -29.59 -2.01
CA GLY A 66 6.62 -30.36 -3.03
C GLY A 66 8.13 -30.08 -3.12
N GLY A 67 8.65 -29.06 -2.42
CA GLY A 67 10.06 -28.66 -2.53
C GLY A 67 10.52 -27.88 -1.30
N ILE A 68 11.61 -28.36 -0.69
CA ILE A 68 12.23 -27.87 0.55
C ILE A 68 11.51 -28.35 1.83
N ALA A 69 11.56 -29.66 2.07
CA ALA A 69 11.52 -30.19 3.42
C ALA A 69 12.96 -30.28 3.92
N MET A 70 13.49 -29.29 4.63
CA MET A 70 14.62 -29.46 5.54
C MET A 70 14.63 -28.31 6.55
N LEU A 71 14.45 -28.65 7.82
CA LEU A 71 15.21 -28.19 9.00
C LEU A 71 14.46 -28.61 10.28
N SER A 72 14.28 -29.92 10.47
CA SER A 72 13.92 -30.48 11.78
C SER A 72 15.19 -30.73 12.61
N ALA A 73 15.20 -30.24 13.86
CA ALA A 73 16.17 -30.50 14.94
C ALA A 73 17.66 -30.14 14.72
N GLY A 74 18.07 -29.65 13.55
CA GLY A 74 19.48 -29.41 13.20
C GLY A 74 20.02 -27.97 13.33
N VAL A 75 19.21 -27.00 13.79
CA VAL A 75 19.50 -25.55 13.66
C VAL A 75 20.86 -25.11 14.24
N ALA A 76 21.42 -25.82 15.23
CA ALA A 76 22.73 -25.48 15.79
C ALA A 76 23.95 -25.95 14.93
N LYS A 77 23.78 -26.89 14.00
CA LYS A 77 24.89 -27.47 13.22
C LYS A 77 25.03 -26.94 11.80
N THR A 78 24.05 -26.17 11.30
CA THR A 78 24.00 -25.66 9.93
C THR A 78 24.52 -24.23 9.79
N MET A 79 25.31 -23.72 10.74
CA MET A 79 25.85 -22.34 10.68
C MET A 79 26.92 -22.14 9.60
N TRP A 80 27.46 -23.21 9.02
CA TRP A 80 28.53 -23.11 8.02
C TRP A 80 27.94 -22.64 6.67
N GLY A 81 28.08 -21.35 6.37
CA GLY A 81 27.62 -20.70 5.12
C GLY A 81 26.41 -19.77 5.26
N MET A 82 25.76 -19.72 6.42
CA MET A 82 24.69 -18.74 6.72
C MET A 82 25.23 -17.40 7.25
N ASP A 83 26.52 -17.38 7.62
CA ASP A 83 27.16 -16.25 8.28
C ASP A 83 27.13 -14.97 7.44
N ASP A 84 27.30 -15.06 6.12
CA ASP A 84 27.28 -13.89 5.23
C ASP A 84 25.86 -13.30 5.09
N SER A 85 24.85 -14.15 4.91
CA SER A 85 23.43 -13.73 4.84
C SER A 85 23.01 -13.00 6.12
N PHE A 86 23.42 -13.53 7.26
CA PHE A 86 23.12 -12.95 8.57
C PHE A 86 23.97 -11.72 8.89
N ALA A 87 25.24 -11.68 8.50
CA ALA A 87 26.07 -10.49 8.61
C ALA A 87 25.49 -9.33 7.80
N ASN A 88 25.05 -9.60 6.57
CA ASN A 88 24.34 -8.62 5.73
C ASN A 88 23.02 -8.18 6.36
N LEU A 89 22.22 -9.11 6.90
CA LEU A 89 20.99 -8.78 7.62
C LEU A 89 21.25 -7.86 8.81
N GLN A 90 22.29 -8.15 9.60
CA GLN A 90 22.66 -7.32 10.75
C GLN A 90 23.08 -5.92 10.30
N ALA A 91 23.92 -5.84 9.27
CA ALA A 91 24.41 -4.57 8.72
C ALA A 91 23.27 -3.72 8.12
N GLN A 92 22.32 -4.34 7.42
CA GLN A 92 21.19 -3.64 6.79
C GLN A 92 20.12 -3.19 7.78
N THR A 93 19.94 -3.91 8.90
CA THR A 93 18.91 -3.60 9.89
C THR A 93 19.43 -2.77 11.06
N GLY A 94 20.74 -2.80 11.33
CA GLY A 94 21.34 -2.14 12.50
C GLY A 94 20.80 -2.68 13.83
N ALA A 95 20.25 -3.89 13.82
CA ALA A 95 19.57 -4.49 14.96
C ALA A 95 20.53 -4.71 16.15
N THR A 96 20.01 -4.48 17.36
CA THR A 96 20.69 -4.88 18.59
C THR A 96 20.88 -6.40 18.65
N VAL A 97 21.75 -6.91 19.53
CA VAL A 97 21.97 -8.37 19.68
C VAL A 97 20.66 -9.13 19.90
N ALA A 98 19.81 -8.64 20.80
CA ALA A 98 18.53 -9.29 21.12
C ALA A 98 17.54 -9.22 19.94
N GLU A 99 17.44 -8.09 19.25
CA GLU A 99 16.60 -7.97 18.05
C GLU A 99 17.12 -8.86 16.93
N PHE A 100 18.44 -8.93 16.75
CA PHE A 100 19.06 -9.69 15.68
C PHE A 100 18.82 -11.19 15.81
N GLU A 101 18.80 -11.74 17.03
CA GLU A 101 18.43 -13.14 17.22
C GLU A 101 16.96 -13.43 16.87
N ASN A 102 16.05 -12.48 17.15
CA ASN A 102 14.67 -12.61 16.67
C ASN A 102 14.57 -12.55 15.14
N LEU A 103 15.38 -11.71 14.49
CA LEU A 103 15.44 -11.63 13.03
C LEU A 103 16.01 -12.92 12.40
N LYS A 104 17.07 -13.49 12.99
CA LYS A 104 17.62 -14.79 12.58
C LYS A 104 16.59 -15.90 12.70
N GLN A 105 15.90 -15.98 13.85
CA GLN A 105 14.88 -16.99 14.06
C GLN A 105 13.73 -16.84 13.05
N SER A 106 13.34 -15.60 12.74
CA SER A 106 12.33 -15.31 11.71
C SER A 106 12.79 -15.73 10.31
N ALA A 107 14.08 -15.54 9.98
CA ALA A 107 14.65 -15.96 8.71
C ALA A 107 14.66 -17.49 8.57
N ILE A 108 15.12 -18.17 9.62
CA ILE A 108 15.16 -19.64 9.66
C ILE A 108 13.75 -20.21 9.53
N ASP A 109 12.77 -19.68 10.27
CA ASP A 109 11.38 -20.12 10.21
C ASP A 109 10.76 -19.86 8.84
N THR A 110 10.98 -18.68 8.24
CA THR A 110 10.47 -18.35 6.90
C THR A 110 11.08 -19.25 5.82
N PHE A 111 12.39 -19.46 5.87
CA PHE A 111 13.10 -20.33 4.91
C PHE A 111 12.70 -21.80 5.07
N SER A 112 12.61 -22.31 6.30
CA SER A 112 12.22 -23.70 6.59
C SER A 112 10.78 -24.03 6.15
N ARG A 113 9.93 -23.01 6.02
CA ARG A 113 8.56 -23.12 5.47
C ARG A 113 8.50 -23.03 3.93
N GLY A 114 9.64 -22.89 3.25
CA GLY A 114 9.73 -22.87 1.78
C GLY A 114 9.36 -21.53 1.14
N TYR A 115 9.32 -20.42 1.89
CA TYR A 115 8.95 -19.11 1.34
C TYR A 115 10.09 -18.40 0.60
N GLY A 116 11.29 -18.97 0.52
CA GLY A 116 12.44 -18.45 -0.22
C GLY A 116 13.21 -19.54 -0.96
N GLU A 117 13.78 -19.21 -2.10
CA GLU A 117 14.69 -20.09 -2.86
C GLU A 117 16.08 -20.16 -2.19
N SER A 118 16.45 -19.12 -1.45
CA SER A 118 17.69 -19.05 -0.67
C SER A 118 17.49 -18.30 0.65
N LEU A 119 18.41 -18.51 1.58
CA LEU A 119 18.43 -17.74 2.83
C LEU A 119 18.68 -16.26 2.57
N ASP A 120 19.51 -15.91 1.58
CA ASP A 120 19.77 -14.52 1.18
C ASP A 120 18.51 -13.80 0.72
N GLU A 121 17.65 -14.47 -0.06
CA GLU A 121 16.36 -13.91 -0.48
C GLU A 121 15.48 -13.62 0.74
N VAL A 122 15.41 -14.56 1.70
CA VAL A 122 14.60 -14.42 2.91
C VAL A 122 15.15 -13.32 3.82
N THR A 123 16.46 -13.24 4.04
CA THR A 123 17.05 -12.20 4.89
C THR A 123 16.92 -10.83 4.25
N ALA A 124 17.07 -10.72 2.93
CA ALA A 124 16.78 -9.47 2.21
C ALA A 124 15.32 -9.04 2.39
N ALA A 125 14.36 -9.97 2.29
CA ALA A 125 12.95 -9.69 2.54
C ALA A 125 12.70 -9.22 3.99
N ILE A 126 13.32 -9.87 4.99
CA ILE A 126 13.24 -9.44 6.39
C ILE A 126 13.80 -8.03 6.59
N SER A 127 14.92 -7.71 5.95
CA SER A 127 15.46 -6.35 5.97
C SER A 127 14.43 -5.35 5.47
N ARG A 128 13.74 -5.63 4.35
CA ARG A 128 12.69 -4.75 3.81
C ARG A 128 11.52 -4.61 4.76
N VAL A 129 11.04 -5.71 5.35
CA VAL A 129 9.97 -5.66 6.36
C VAL A 129 10.37 -4.80 7.55
N LYS A 130 11.56 -4.99 8.14
CA LYS A 130 12.03 -4.18 9.28
C LYS A 130 12.22 -2.70 8.92
N GLN A 131 12.69 -2.42 7.71
CA GLN A 131 12.93 -1.05 7.24
C GLN A 131 11.64 -0.31 6.93
N ASN A 132 10.69 -0.96 6.26
CA ASN A 132 9.49 -0.32 5.74
C ASN A 132 8.31 -0.43 6.70
N MET A 133 8.05 -1.60 7.30
CA MET A 133 6.85 -1.85 8.09
C MET A 133 7.06 -1.53 9.57
N LYS A 134 6.38 -0.48 10.05
CA LYS A 134 6.46 0.01 11.43
C LYS A 134 5.37 -0.61 12.30
N GLY A 135 5.64 -0.66 13.61
CA GLY A 135 4.67 -1.14 14.60
C GLY A 135 4.45 -2.66 14.60
N LEU A 136 5.30 -3.43 13.93
CA LEU A 136 5.24 -4.89 13.99
C LEU A 136 5.90 -5.42 15.27
N ASP A 137 5.26 -6.39 15.90
CA ASP A 137 5.85 -7.15 16.99
C ASP A 137 6.91 -8.12 16.44
N SER A 138 7.91 -8.47 17.26
CA SER A 138 8.99 -9.39 16.84
C SER A 138 8.46 -10.77 16.39
N GLY A 139 7.36 -11.23 16.99
CA GLY A 139 6.68 -12.48 16.61
C GLY A 139 5.95 -12.41 15.27
N GLU A 140 5.70 -11.21 14.73
CA GLU A 140 5.00 -11.03 13.45
C GLU A 140 5.95 -11.02 12.25
N ILE A 141 7.23 -10.69 12.45
CA ILE A 141 8.21 -10.48 11.37
C ILE A 141 8.28 -11.68 10.42
N SER A 142 8.35 -12.90 10.94
CA SER A 142 8.39 -14.12 10.12
C SER A 142 7.14 -14.27 9.24
N ASN A 143 5.95 -14.06 9.80
CA ASN A 143 4.70 -14.21 9.06
C ASN A 143 4.49 -13.08 8.05
N VAL A 144 4.78 -11.83 8.44
CA VAL A 144 4.69 -10.69 7.53
C VAL A 144 5.69 -10.82 6.37
N THR A 145 6.90 -11.31 6.64
CA THR A 145 7.91 -11.58 5.60
C THR A 145 7.43 -12.64 4.62
N ALA A 146 7.02 -13.81 5.12
CA ALA A 146 6.49 -14.88 4.28
C ALA A 146 5.32 -14.39 3.42
N ASN A 147 4.42 -13.60 4.00
CA ASN A 147 3.26 -13.07 3.31
C ASN A 147 3.63 -12.02 2.25
N ALA A 148 4.60 -11.15 2.54
CA ALA A 148 5.10 -10.16 1.59
C ALA A 148 5.78 -10.82 0.38
N MET A 149 6.63 -11.82 0.62
CA MET A 149 7.28 -12.61 -0.45
C MET A 149 6.24 -13.33 -1.31
N LEU A 150 5.23 -13.93 -0.68
CA LEU A 150 4.16 -14.59 -1.41
C LEU A 150 3.34 -13.62 -2.26
N LEU A 151 2.99 -12.46 -1.69
CA LEU A 151 2.20 -11.45 -2.40
C LEU A 151 2.99 -10.88 -3.58
N ALA A 152 4.28 -10.58 -3.37
CA ALA A 152 5.23 -10.15 -4.39
C ALA A 152 5.27 -11.13 -5.57
N ARG A 153 5.46 -12.43 -5.32
CA ARG A 153 5.44 -13.47 -6.36
C ARG A 153 4.09 -13.60 -7.05
N THR A 154 2.99 -13.48 -6.31
CA THR A 154 1.65 -13.66 -6.86
C THR A 154 1.27 -12.56 -7.85
N PHE A 155 1.74 -11.33 -7.59
CA PHE A 155 1.41 -10.17 -8.40
C PHE A 155 2.60 -9.61 -9.19
N ASP A 156 3.70 -10.39 -9.30
CA ASP A 156 4.91 -10.04 -10.06
C ASP A 156 5.47 -8.65 -9.70
N SER A 157 5.71 -8.43 -8.41
CA SER A 157 6.21 -7.16 -7.83
C SER A 157 7.39 -7.39 -6.90
N ASP A 158 8.12 -6.34 -6.55
CA ASP A 158 9.26 -6.40 -5.64
C ASP A 158 8.81 -6.37 -4.17
N VAL A 159 9.47 -7.13 -3.29
CA VAL A 159 9.16 -7.17 -1.85
C VAL A 159 9.28 -5.79 -1.20
N ASN A 160 10.19 -4.94 -1.67
CA ASN A 160 10.33 -3.56 -1.21
C ASN A 160 9.11 -2.71 -1.56
N GLU A 161 8.56 -2.81 -2.78
CA GLU A 161 7.34 -2.10 -3.19
C GLU A 161 6.14 -2.59 -2.36
N VAL A 162 6.00 -3.92 -2.25
CA VAL A 162 4.95 -4.57 -1.46
C VAL A 162 4.97 -4.07 -0.01
N THR A 163 6.13 -4.12 0.65
CA THR A 163 6.26 -3.71 2.06
C THR A 163 6.02 -2.21 2.27
N ARG A 164 6.36 -1.36 1.30
CA ARG A 164 6.04 0.08 1.34
C ARG A 164 4.54 0.33 1.19
N GLY A 165 3.90 -0.31 0.22
CA GLY A 165 2.45 -0.21 0.01
C GLY A 165 1.66 -0.70 1.22
N LEU A 166 2.08 -1.83 1.82
CA LEU A 166 1.49 -2.37 3.04
C LEU A 166 1.64 -1.39 4.21
N ASN A 167 2.86 -0.91 4.48
CA ASN A 167 3.10 0.04 5.58
C ASN A 167 2.27 1.31 5.44
N ASN A 168 2.26 1.91 4.24
CA ASN A 168 1.53 3.15 4.03
C ASN A 168 0.01 2.95 4.08
N THR A 169 -0.50 1.75 3.82
CA THR A 169 -1.90 1.41 4.08
C THR A 169 -2.16 1.30 5.58
N MET A 170 -1.29 0.60 6.32
CA MET A 170 -1.40 0.46 7.78
C MET A 170 -1.37 1.83 8.47
N GLU A 171 -0.40 2.69 8.14
CA GLU A 171 -0.23 4.00 8.74
C GLU A 171 -1.35 4.98 8.35
N ALA A 172 -1.75 5.01 7.08
CA ALA A 172 -2.76 5.96 6.61
C ALA A 172 -4.16 5.67 7.19
N PHE A 173 -4.49 4.39 7.37
CA PHE A 173 -5.86 3.97 7.70
C PHE A 173 -5.98 3.31 9.08
N GLY A 174 -4.87 3.14 9.82
CA GLY A 174 -4.88 2.51 11.14
C GLY A 174 -5.28 1.03 11.11
N VAL A 175 -4.96 0.33 10.02
CA VAL A 175 -5.31 -1.09 9.82
C VAL A 175 -4.15 -2.02 10.14
N SER A 176 -4.43 -3.28 10.49
CA SER A 176 -3.41 -4.30 10.71
C SER A 176 -2.71 -4.71 9.42
N ALA A 177 -1.53 -5.34 9.54
CA ALA A 177 -0.82 -5.92 8.41
C ALA A 177 -1.69 -6.98 7.69
N GLU A 178 -2.37 -7.85 8.43
CA GLU A 178 -3.29 -8.86 7.88
C GLU A 178 -4.38 -8.20 7.01
N LYS A 179 -5.00 -7.13 7.51
CA LYS A 179 -6.01 -6.40 6.76
C LYS A 179 -5.45 -5.74 5.51
N ALA A 180 -4.23 -5.21 5.58
CA ALA A 180 -3.55 -4.65 4.40
C ALA A 180 -3.28 -5.74 3.35
N PHE A 181 -2.75 -6.91 3.74
CA PHE A 181 -2.55 -8.06 2.84
C PHE A 181 -3.83 -8.48 2.12
N ASP A 182 -4.93 -8.56 2.87
CA ASP A 182 -6.25 -8.88 2.36
C ASP A 182 -6.75 -7.86 1.31
N LEU A 183 -6.54 -6.57 1.56
CA LEU A 183 -6.91 -5.49 0.63
C LEU A 183 -6.11 -5.52 -0.66
N PHE A 184 -4.77 -5.65 -0.56
CA PHE A 184 -3.91 -5.76 -1.75
C PHE A 184 -4.22 -7.02 -2.56
N THR A 185 -4.48 -8.13 -1.89
CA THR A 185 -4.93 -9.36 -2.56
C THR A 185 -6.23 -9.16 -3.31
N ALA A 186 -7.24 -8.60 -2.64
CA ALA A 186 -8.53 -8.34 -3.26
C ALA A 186 -8.42 -7.33 -4.41
N GLY A 187 -7.60 -6.30 -4.27
CA GLY A 187 -7.30 -5.33 -5.33
C GLY A 187 -6.64 -5.97 -6.54
N GLY A 188 -5.55 -6.72 -6.33
CA GLY A 188 -4.82 -7.41 -7.39
C GLY A 188 -5.70 -8.42 -8.14
N GLN A 189 -6.48 -9.25 -7.43
CA GLN A 189 -7.45 -10.18 -8.04
C GLN A 189 -8.53 -9.50 -8.89
N ARG A 190 -8.79 -8.22 -8.64
CA ARG A 190 -9.77 -7.40 -9.38
C ARG A 190 -9.13 -6.59 -10.50
N GLY A 191 -7.86 -6.87 -10.81
CA GLY A 191 -7.12 -6.22 -11.89
C GLY A 191 -6.59 -4.84 -11.51
N LEU A 192 -6.45 -4.52 -10.22
CA LEU A 192 -5.90 -3.23 -9.81
C LEU A 192 -4.41 -3.11 -10.15
N ASN A 193 -3.69 -4.24 -10.21
CA ASN A 193 -2.29 -4.29 -10.64
C ASN A 193 -2.11 -4.39 -12.16
N PHE A 194 -2.99 -3.76 -12.95
CA PHE A 194 -2.92 -3.85 -14.42
C PHE A 194 -1.68 -3.17 -15.04
N SER A 195 -1.08 -2.22 -14.32
CA SER A 195 0.14 -1.51 -14.74
C SER A 195 1.41 -1.97 -14.02
N ASN A 196 1.33 -2.99 -13.15
CA ASN A 196 2.36 -3.38 -12.19
C ASN A 196 2.76 -2.30 -11.16
N GLU A 197 2.00 -1.20 -11.06
CA GLU A 197 2.31 -0.09 -10.15
C GLU A 197 1.33 -0.02 -8.97
N MET A 198 0.55 -1.07 -8.69
CA MET A 198 -0.46 -1.01 -7.61
C MET A 198 0.18 -0.66 -6.26
N PHE A 199 1.28 -1.32 -5.91
CA PHE A 199 1.92 -1.15 -4.61
C PHE A 199 2.54 0.25 -4.44
N ASP A 200 3.21 0.75 -5.47
CA ASP A 200 3.79 2.09 -5.48
C ASP A 200 2.70 3.18 -5.46
N ASN A 201 1.64 3.04 -6.25
CA ASN A 201 0.52 3.98 -6.24
C ASN A 201 -0.15 4.04 -4.86
N VAL A 202 -0.36 2.89 -4.22
CA VAL A 202 -0.91 2.87 -2.86
C VAL A 202 0.06 3.50 -1.87
N ALA A 203 1.37 3.21 -1.99
CA ALA A 203 2.38 3.84 -1.14
C ALA A 203 2.37 5.37 -1.29
N GLU A 204 2.16 5.91 -2.49
CA GLU A 204 2.15 7.35 -2.70
C GLU A 204 0.86 8.02 -2.19
N TYR A 205 -0.30 7.42 -2.46
CA TYR A 205 -1.58 8.11 -2.29
C TYR A 205 -2.38 7.70 -1.05
N SER A 206 -2.10 6.58 -0.39
CA SER A 206 -2.89 6.12 0.76
C SER A 206 -3.00 7.18 1.87
N SER A 207 -1.88 7.84 2.18
CA SER A 207 -1.78 8.87 3.22
C SER A 207 -2.75 10.04 2.99
N LEU A 208 -2.90 10.47 1.73
CA LEU A 208 -3.83 11.53 1.35
C LEU A 208 -5.29 11.12 1.62
N PHE A 209 -5.66 9.89 1.25
CA PHE A 209 -7.02 9.38 1.48
C PHE A 209 -7.31 9.16 2.97
N GLY A 210 -6.34 8.68 3.73
CA GLY A 210 -6.42 8.60 5.18
C GLY A 210 -6.64 9.99 5.81
N ALA A 211 -5.87 10.99 5.39
CA ALA A 211 -6.02 12.38 5.86
C ALA A 211 -7.38 13.01 5.50
N MET A 212 -8.01 12.56 4.41
CA MET A 212 -9.36 12.95 4.04
C MET A 212 -10.46 12.19 4.81
N GLY A 213 -10.10 11.25 5.68
CA GLY A 213 -11.03 10.50 6.52
C GLY A 213 -11.63 9.26 5.86
N TYR A 214 -11.10 8.81 4.72
CA TYR A 214 -11.55 7.56 4.11
C TYR A 214 -11.00 6.35 4.86
N SER A 215 -11.78 5.28 4.91
CA SER A 215 -11.29 3.95 5.27
C SER A 215 -10.44 3.32 4.15
N ALA A 216 -9.65 2.31 4.49
CA ALA A 216 -8.83 1.58 3.54
C ALA A 216 -9.70 0.89 2.47
N GLU A 217 -10.84 0.31 2.84
CA GLU A 217 -11.79 -0.30 1.91
C GLU A 217 -12.40 0.71 0.94
N GLU A 218 -12.73 1.91 1.40
CA GLU A 218 -13.23 2.98 0.55
C GLU A 218 -12.18 3.40 -0.46
N TYR A 219 -10.93 3.57 -0.01
CA TYR A 219 -9.81 3.88 -0.90
C TYR A 219 -9.62 2.79 -1.96
N PHE A 220 -9.49 1.52 -1.58
CA PHE A 220 -9.36 0.41 -2.54
C PHE A 220 -10.57 0.28 -3.46
N GLY A 221 -11.78 0.55 -2.98
CA GLY A 221 -12.99 0.59 -3.81
C GLY A 221 -13.01 1.75 -4.81
N ILE A 222 -12.48 2.91 -4.44
CA ILE A 222 -12.28 4.05 -5.35
C ILE A 222 -11.27 3.67 -6.44
N MET A 223 -10.13 3.08 -6.05
CA MET A 223 -9.10 2.62 -6.99
C MET A 223 -9.67 1.61 -7.99
N GLU A 224 -10.40 0.58 -7.51
CA GLU A 224 -11.01 -0.45 -8.38
C GLU A 224 -11.94 0.19 -9.44
N ARG A 225 -12.80 1.13 -9.02
CA ARG A 225 -13.70 1.82 -9.95
C ARG A 225 -12.94 2.71 -10.91
N GLY A 226 -11.93 3.44 -10.43
CA GLY A 226 -11.07 4.31 -11.24
C GLY A 226 -10.33 3.53 -12.32
N ALA A 227 -9.79 2.36 -11.97
CA ALA A 227 -9.14 1.45 -12.91
C ALA A 227 -10.13 0.94 -13.97
N LYS A 228 -11.30 0.44 -13.57
CA LYS A 228 -12.34 -0.04 -14.52
C LYS A 228 -12.87 1.03 -15.47
N SER A 229 -12.85 2.29 -15.06
CA SER A 229 -13.34 3.42 -15.85
C SER A 229 -12.23 4.17 -16.61
N GLY A 230 -10.97 3.78 -16.42
CA GLY A 230 -9.81 4.44 -17.04
C GLY A 230 -9.56 5.87 -16.56
N VAL A 231 -10.16 6.29 -15.45
CA VAL A 231 -10.08 7.66 -14.93
C VAL A 231 -9.41 7.76 -13.56
N TYR A 232 -8.67 6.73 -13.15
CA TYR A 232 -8.00 6.67 -11.84
C TYR A 232 -7.22 7.95 -11.51
N ASN A 233 -6.29 8.36 -12.37
CA ASN A 233 -5.49 9.56 -12.16
C ASN A 233 -6.38 10.82 -12.04
N LEU A 234 -7.43 10.94 -12.87
CA LEU A 234 -8.35 12.08 -12.83
C LEU A 234 -9.14 12.15 -11.50
N ILE A 235 -9.44 11.00 -10.88
CA ILE A 235 -10.11 10.94 -9.58
C ILE A 235 -9.17 11.47 -8.49
N ILE A 236 -7.89 11.09 -8.52
CA ILE A 236 -6.89 11.62 -7.57
C ILE A 236 -6.82 13.15 -7.68
N TRP A 237 -6.65 13.68 -8.89
CA TRP A 237 -6.59 15.13 -9.13
C TRP A 237 -7.84 15.87 -8.64
N ALA A 238 -9.03 15.29 -8.86
CA ALA A 238 -10.28 15.89 -8.41
C ALA A 238 -10.43 15.91 -6.89
N LEU A 239 -10.02 14.83 -6.21
CA LEU A 239 -10.05 14.75 -4.74
C LEU A 239 -9.03 15.68 -4.10
N MET A 240 -7.82 15.76 -4.66
CA MET A 240 -6.80 16.73 -4.24
C MET A 240 -7.33 18.17 -4.35
N TRP A 241 -7.95 18.51 -5.48
CA TRP A 241 -8.51 19.85 -5.68
C TRP A 241 -9.62 20.15 -4.66
N ARG A 242 -10.53 19.20 -4.44
CA ARG A 242 -11.60 19.35 -3.46
C ARG A 242 -11.07 19.57 -2.04
N HIS A 243 -10.09 18.78 -1.61
CA HIS A 243 -9.47 18.93 -0.28
C HIS A 243 -8.79 20.30 -0.11
N ILE A 244 -8.10 20.80 -1.15
CA ILE A 244 -7.50 22.14 -1.14
C ILE A 244 -8.59 23.21 -0.97
N ILE A 245 -9.72 23.11 -1.67
CA ILE A 245 -10.82 24.08 -1.53
C ILE A 245 -11.42 24.02 -0.11
N GLU A 246 -11.71 22.83 0.41
CA GLU A 246 -12.35 22.66 1.72
C GLU A 246 -11.46 23.20 2.85
N THR A 247 -10.16 22.87 2.84
CA THR A 247 -9.18 23.41 3.81
C THR A 247 -9.01 24.92 3.68
N SER A 248 -9.01 25.47 2.46
CA SER A 248 -8.97 26.91 2.21
C SER A 248 -10.21 27.64 2.74
N LEU A 249 -11.39 27.05 2.58
CA LEU A 249 -12.65 27.61 3.06
C LEU A 249 -12.75 27.57 4.59
N ILE A 250 -12.24 26.51 5.23
CA ILE A 250 -12.17 26.39 6.69
C ILE A 250 -11.18 27.42 7.27
N ALA A 251 -9.99 27.56 6.67
CA ALA A 251 -9.02 28.57 7.07
C ALA A 251 -9.57 30.00 6.88
N GLY A 252 -10.31 30.25 5.80
CA GLY A 252 -10.96 31.53 5.52
C GLY A 252 -12.18 31.86 6.40
N LYS A 253 -12.79 30.85 7.07
CA LYS A 253 -13.82 31.05 8.11
C LYS A 253 -13.18 31.34 9.47
N SER A 254 -12.16 30.57 9.87
CA SER A 254 -11.40 30.78 11.10
C SER A 254 -10.79 32.19 11.18
N HIS A 255 -10.29 32.73 10.06
CA HIS A 255 -9.77 34.10 10.01
C HIS A 255 -10.84 35.18 10.14
N ARG A 256 -12.10 34.90 9.78
CA ARG A 256 -13.21 35.86 9.89
C ARG A 256 -13.84 35.87 11.28
N ASP A 257 -13.91 34.72 11.95
CA ASP A 257 -14.45 34.63 13.32
C ASP A 257 -13.50 35.26 14.37
N ASN A 258 -12.19 35.28 14.11
CA ASN A 258 -11.21 36.00 14.93
C ASN A 258 -11.17 37.52 14.69
N GLN A 259 -12.05 38.05 13.84
CA GLN A 259 -12.24 39.49 13.59
C GLN A 259 -13.67 39.93 13.94
N GLN A 260 -14.26 39.44 15.03
CA GLN A 260 -15.41 40.14 15.60
C GLN A 260 -14.93 41.52 16.11
N PRO A 261 -15.51 42.64 15.63
CA PRO A 261 -15.19 43.95 16.18
C PRO A 261 -15.70 44.00 17.62
N SER A 262 -14.80 44.34 18.56
CA SER A 262 -15.20 44.77 19.90
C SER A 262 -16.13 45.97 19.76
N LEU A 263 -17.44 45.73 19.91
CA LEU A 263 -18.42 46.80 19.98
C LEU A 263 -18.22 47.52 21.31
N VAL A 264 -17.76 48.76 21.22
CA VAL A 264 -17.91 49.81 22.24
C VAL A 264 -19.31 50.39 22.10
#